data_AF-A0A5N6NHD0-F1
#
_entry.id   AF-A0A5N6NHD0-F1
#
_cell.length_a   1.000
_cell.length_b   1.000
_cell.length_c   1.000
_cell.angle_alpha   90.00
_cell.angle_beta   90.00
_cell.angle_gamma   90.00
#
_symmetry.space_group_name_H-M   'P 1'
#
loop_
_entity.id
_entity.type
_entity.pdbx_description
1 polymer ?
#
loop_
_entity_poly.entity_id
_entity_poly.type
_entity_poly.pdbx_seq_one_letter_code
_entity_poly.pdbx_strand_id
1 'polypeptide(L)'
;MIARLLLSLGAEPKLDFIPGAVEFALPFSTLDDALKVNDKLTKLERVNFVKANPIRVVVGLGYSGVELAATVSEILKGKGIVQAISVDSSILPTAPTGNKEAALKVLKSRKVELLLGYFVCRIRKSADFTSFVYQSNAAAKEADLVLWTVGNKPLLPQLEPSGWPFELPVTGRGQAETDETLQVKGYPCIFVVGDSSALRDPKGKMLPATAQVAFQ
;
A
#
# COMPACT_ATOMS: atom_id res chain seq x y z
N MET A 1 -18.46 -7.40 37.16
CA MET A 1 -17.23 -7.61 36.36
C MET A 1 -17.27 -6.61 35.21
N ILE A 2 -16.25 -5.76 35.06
CA ILE A 2 -16.21 -4.81 33.94
C ILE A 2 -15.51 -5.51 32.77
N ALA A 3 -16.23 -5.73 31.67
CA ALA A 3 -15.65 -6.29 30.45
C ALA A 3 -14.77 -5.23 29.76
N ARG A 4 -13.66 -5.67 29.16
CA ARG A 4 -12.75 -4.83 28.38
C ARG A 4 -12.62 -5.39 26.96
N LEU A 5 -12.46 -4.51 25.98
CA LEU A 5 -12.34 -4.83 24.56
C LEU A 5 -11.04 -4.24 24.01
N LEU A 6 -10.27 -5.04 23.28
CA LEU A 6 -9.09 -4.59 22.52
C LEU A 6 -9.36 -4.75 21.03
N LEU A 7 -9.20 -3.69 20.26
CA LEU A 7 -9.29 -3.70 18.81
C LEU A 7 -7.89 -3.60 18.20
N SER A 8 -7.48 -4.63 17.48
CA SER A 8 -6.21 -4.73 16.76
C SER A 8 -6.45 -5.23 15.32
N LEU A 9 -7.41 -4.59 14.65
CA LEU A 9 -7.95 -5.08 13.37
C LEU A 9 -7.08 -4.74 12.16
N GLY A 10 -6.01 -3.96 12.36
CA GLY A 10 -5.08 -3.57 11.32
C GLY A 10 -5.71 -2.59 10.32
N ALA A 11 -5.33 -2.73 9.05
CA ALA A 11 -5.81 -1.91 7.95
C ALA A 11 -5.87 -2.71 6.65
N GLU A 12 -6.70 -2.26 5.72
CA GLU A 12 -6.84 -2.80 4.36
C GLU A 12 -6.24 -1.86 3.31
N PRO A 13 -5.82 -2.37 2.14
CA PRO A 13 -5.43 -1.54 1.01
C PRO A 13 -6.55 -0.61 0.59
N LYS A 14 -6.26 0.68 0.41
CA LYS A 14 -7.24 1.64 -0.09
C LYS A 14 -7.20 1.70 -1.61
N LEU A 15 -8.12 1.02 -2.29
CA LEU A 15 -8.18 0.95 -3.77
C LEU A 15 -9.28 1.84 -4.36
N ASP A 16 -10.31 2.15 -3.58
CA ASP A 16 -11.56 2.77 -4.02
C ASP A 16 -11.46 4.24 -4.46
N PHE A 17 -10.32 4.89 -4.26
CA PHE A 17 -10.14 6.31 -4.59
C PHE A 17 -9.57 6.56 -5.99
N ILE A 18 -9.04 5.53 -6.67
CA ILE A 18 -8.59 5.61 -8.06
C ILE A 18 -9.50 4.75 -8.94
N PRO A 19 -10.22 5.34 -9.92
CA PRO A 19 -11.07 4.58 -10.83
C PRO A 19 -10.27 3.48 -11.54
N GLY A 20 -10.79 2.25 -11.50
CA GLY A 20 -10.17 1.06 -12.10
C GLY A 20 -9.16 0.34 -11.22
N ALA A 21 -8.76 0.89 -10.06
CA ALA A 21 -7.79 0.21 -9.19
C ALA A 21 -8.36 -1.05 -8.55
N VAL A 22 -9.62 -1.02 -8.11
CA VAL A 22 -10.31 -2.20 -7.55
C VAL A 22 -10.36 -3.35 -8.56
N GLU A 23 -10.57 -3.05 -9.84
CA GLU A 23 -10.74 -4.04 -10.90
C GLU A 23 -9.41 -4.53 -11.49
N PHE A 24 -8.39 -3.66 -11.54
CA PHE A 24 -7.19 -3.89 -12.35
C PHE A 24 -5.87 -3.87 -11.59
N ALA A 25 -5.85 -3.48 -10.31
CA ALA A 25 -4.67 -3.55 -9.48
C ALA A 25 -4.72 -4.74 -8.53
N LEU A 26 -3.56 -5.34 -8.26
CA LEU A 26 -3.42 -6.34 -7.21
C LEU A 26 -2.84 -5.68 -5.96
N PRO A 27 -3.53 -5.71 -4.81
CA PRO A 27 -2.92 -5.31 -3.55
C PRO A 27 -1.77 -6.25 -3.18
N PHE A 28 -0.98 -5.85 -2.19
CA PHE A 28 0.08 -6.67 -1.61
C PHE A 28 0.15 -6.45 -0.10
N SER A 29 -0.82 -7.02 0.63
CA SER A 29 -0.92 -6.87 2.09
C SER A 29 -1.16 -8.18 2.84
N THR A 30 -1.70 -9.19 2.17
CA THR A 30 -1.99 -10.51 2.75
C THR A 30 -1.18 -11.63 2.08
N LEU A 31 -1.17 -12.81 2.70
CA LEU A 31 -0.60 -14.00 2.07
C LEU A 31 -1.31 -14.33 0.75
N ASP A 32 -2.63 -14.21 0.71
CA ASP A 32 -3.42 -14.47 -0.50
C ASP A 32 -3.04 -13.51 -1.64
N ASP A 33 -2.74 -12.25 -1.32
CA ASP A 33 -2.22 -11.29 -2.29
C ASP A 33 -0.88 -11.74 -2.87
N ALA A 34 0.05 -12.17 -2.00
CA ALA A 34 1.35 -12.65 -2.43
C ALA A 34 1.23 -13.88 -3.36
N LEU A 35 0.32 -14.81 -3.04
CA LEU A 35 0.03 -15.96 -3.88
C LEU A 35 -0.55 -15.55 -5.25
N LYS A 36 -1.49 -14.59 -5.27
CA LYS A 36 -2.07 -14.05 -6.52
C LYS A 36 -1.01 -13.35 -7.39
N VAL A 37 -0.14 -12.55 -6.78
CA VAL A 37 0.97 -11.88 -7.48
C VAL A 37 1.92 -12.91 -8.09
N ASN A 38 2.30 -13.93 -7.34
CA ASN A 38 3.17 -14.99 -7.83
C ASN A 38 2.54 -15.78 -9.00
N ASP A 39 1.27 -16.16 -8.89
CA ASP A 39 0.54 -16.83 -9.98
C ASP A 39 0.45 -15.94 -11.23
N LYS A 40 0.15 -14.65 -11.06
CA LYS A 40 0.06 -13.69 -12.16
C LYS A 40 1.40 -13.49 -12.86
N LEU A 41 2.49 -13.33 -12.11
CA LEU A 41 3.85 -13.23 -12.65
C LEU A 41 4.22 -14.51 -13.42
N THR A 42 3.98 -15.69 -12.84
CA THR A 42 4.25 -16.99 -13.49
C THR A 42 3.50 -17.13 -14.82
N LYS A 43 2.23 -16.71 -14.86
CA LYS A 43 1.42 -16.70 -16.09
C LYS A 43 1.98 -15.74 -17.14
N LEU A 44 2.38 -14.54 -16.75
CA LEU A 44 2.98 -13.55 -17.64
C LEU A 44 4.31 -14.06 -18.22
N GLU A 45 5.16 -14.70 -17.41
CA GLU A 45 6.40 -15.32 -17.87
C GLU A 45 6.17 -16.39 -18.95
N ARG A 46 5.15 -17.25 -18.77
CA ARG A 46 4.81 -18.28 -19.75
C ARG A 46 4.31 -17.68 -21.07
N VAL A 47 3.44 -16.67 -21.01
CA VAL A 47 2.89 -16.03 -22.21
C VAL A 47 3.98 -15.26 -22.96
N ASN A 48 4.83 -14.54 -22.24
CA ASN A 48 5.84 -13.67 -22.84
C ASN A 48 7.06 -14.44 -23.33
N PHE A 49 7.32 -15.66 -22.83
CA PHE A 49 8.31 -16.56 -23.43
C PHE A 49 8.05 -16.81 -24.92
N VAL A 50 6.78 -16.86 -25.33
CA VAL A 50 6.37 -17.08 -26.73
C VAL A 50 6.43 -15.79 -27.55
N LYS A 51 6.07 -14.65 -26.94
CA LYS A 51 5.95 -13.35 -27.64
C LYS A 51 7.24 -12.52 -27.66
N ALA A 52 8.25 -12.88 -26.87
CA ALA A 52 9.49 -12.13 -26.66
C ALA A 52 9.33 -10.67 -26.18
N ASN A 53 8.16 -10.31 -25.64
CA ASN A 53 7.91 -8.98 -25.11
C ASN A 53 8.29 -8.90 -23.61
N PRO A 54 8.91 -7.80 -23.15
CA PRO A 54 9.21 -7.63 -21.74
C PRO A 54 7.94 -7.48 -20.91
N ILE A 55 7.87 -8.15 -19.76
CA ILE A 55 6.77 -8.01 -18.80
C ILE A 55 6.88 -6.65 -18.12
N ARG A 56 5.85 -5.82 -18.17
CA ARG A 56 5.82 -4.50 -17.54
C ARG A 56 5.07 -4.55 -16.22
N VAL A 57 5.74 -4.22 -15.13
CA VAL A 57 5.14 -4.18 -13.79
C VAL A 57 5.24 -2.76 -13.25
N VAL A 58 4.14 -2.26 -12.67
CA VAL A 58 4.13 -0.97 -11.98
C VAL A 58 3.84 -1.15 -10.49
N VAL A 59 4.53 -0.40 -9.63
CA VAL A 59 4.42 -0.50 -8.16
C VAL A 59 4.68 0.85 -7.48
N GLY A 60 4.14 1.08 -6.28
CA GLY A 60 4.39 2.30 -5.50
C GLY A 60 5.79 2.36 -4.87
N LEU A 61 6.25 3.55 -4.44
CA LEU A 61 7.58 3.78 -3.84
C LEU A 61 7.56 4.11 -2.32
N GLY A 62 6.57 3.58 -1.61
CA GLY A 62 6.59 3.46 -0.14
C GLY A 62 7.49 2.29 0.31
N TYR A 63 7.56 2.02 1.63
CA TYR A 63 8.39 0.94 2.18
C TYR A 63 8.14 -0.41 1.51
N SER A 64 6.90 -0.91 1.58
CA SER A 64 6.52 -2.19 0.97
C SER A 64 6.73 -2.21 -0.54
N GLY A 65 6.46 -1.08 -1.21
CA GLY A 65 6.59 -0.98 -2.66
C GLY A 65 8.03 -1.01 -3.16
N VAL A 66 8.98 -0.42 -2.42
CA VAL A 66 10.42 -0.49 -2.71
C VAL A 66 10.93 -1.93 -2.61
N GLU A 67 10.59 -2.64 -1.54
CA GLU A 67 10.97 -4.04 -1.35
C GLU A 67 10.36 -4.93 -2.44
N LEU A 68 9.08 -4.72 -2.74
CA LEU A 68 8.37 -5.45 -3.78
C LEU A 68 8.96 -5.17 -5.18
N ALA A 69 9.31 -3.92 -5.50
CA ALA A 69 9.94 -3.56 -6.77
C ALA A 69 11.27 -4.29 -6.98
N ALA A 70 12.13 -4.31 -5.95
CA ALA A 70 13.41 -5.00 -5.98
C ALA A 70 13.21 -6.51 -6.16
N THR A 71 12.28 -7.10 -5.40
CA THR A 71 11.96 -8.54 -5.43
C THR A 71 11.41 -8.96 -6.78
N VAL A 72 10.43 -8.22 -7.33
CA VAL A 72 9.85 -8.52 -8.64
C VAL A 72 10.89 -8.38 -9.75
N SER A 73 11.76 -7.36 -9.71
CA SER A 73 12.84 -7.22 -10.68
C SER A 73 13.81 -8.42 -10.63
N GLU A 74 14.12 -8.90 -9.42
CA GLU A 74 14.94 -10.09 -9.21
C GLU A 74 14.28 -11.36 -9.75
N ILE A 75 12.97 -11.55 -9.55
CA ILE A 75 12.20 -12.67 -10.09
C ILE A 75 12.25 -12.65 -11.63
N LEU A 76 12.02 -11.48 -12.23
CA LEU A 76 11.95 -11.33 -13.68
C LEU A 76 13.31 -11.51 -14.38
N LYS A 77 14.44 -11.38 -13.66
CA LYS A 77 15.82 -11.62 -14.18
C LYS A 77 16.10 -10.91 -15.53
N GLY A 78 15.61 -9.68 -15.67
CA GLY A 78 15.79 -8.87 -16.89
C GLY A 78 14.82 -9.19 -18.04
N LYS A 79 13.88 -10.12 -17.86
CA LYS A 79 12.79 -10.42 -18.82
C LYS A 79 11.61 -9.45 -18.72
N GLY A 80 11.73 -8.43 -17.89
CA GLY A 80 10.69 -7.44 -17.68
C GLY A 80 11.24 -6.10 -17.23
N ILE A 81 10.35 -5.12 -17.21
CA ILE A 81 10.58 -3.73 -16.83
C ILE A 81 9.74 -3.46 -15.60
N VAL A 82 10.38 -3.08 -14.49
CA VAL A 82 9.69 -2.67 -13.26
C VAL A 82 9.73 -1.16 -13.16
N GLN A 83 8.56 -0.54 -13.18
CA GLN A 83 8.36 0.89 -13.02
C GLN A 83 7.85 1.18 -11.61
N ALA A 84 8.65 1.85 -10.80
CA ALA A 84 8.29 2.23 -9.45
C ALA A 84 7.89 3.71 -9.40
N ILE A 85 6.69 3.99 -8.88
CA ILE A 85 6.04 5.31 -8.95
C ILE A 85 5.91 5.93 -7.58
N SER A 86 6.24 7.22 -7.48
CA SER A 86 5.99 8.06 -6.31
C SER A 86 5.37 9.38 -6.72
N VAL A 87 4.40 9.84 -5.94
CA VAL A 87 3.89 11.22 -6.04
C VAL A 87 4.94 12.22 -5.54
N ASP A 88 5.81 11.78 -4.63
CA ASP A 88 6.89 12.58 -4.09
C ASP A 88 8.06 12.68 -5.07
N SER A 89 8.87 13.73 -4.89
CA SER A 89 10.15 13.91 -5.60
C SER A 89 11.25 12.96 -5.14
N SER A 90 10.97 12.05 -4.19
CA SER A 90 11.91 11.07 -3.65
C SER A 90 11.23 9.74 -3.33
N ILE A 91 12.03 8.67 -3.22
CA ILE A 91 11.56 7.38 -2.70
C ILE A 91 11.46 7.41 -1.17
N LEU A 92 10.64 6.53 -0.59
CA LEU A 92 10.50 6.38 0.86
C LEU A 92 10.39 7.73 1.59
N PRO A 93 9.39 8.58 1.26
CA PRO A 93 9.38 10.00 1.65
C PRO A 93 9.59 10.24 3.15
N THR A 94 9.09 9.33 4.00
CA THR A 94 9.17 9.39 5.46
C THR A 94 10.42 8.72 6.06
N ALA A 95 11.28 8.10 5.26
CA ALA A 95 12.47 7.42 5.73
C ALA A 95 13.65 8.38 5.97
N PRO A 96 14.58 8.02 6.89
CA PRO A 96 15.88 8.69 7.02
C PRO A 96 16.68 8.65 5.71
N THR A 97 17.57 9.63 5.52
CA THR A 97 18.39 9.77 4.29
C THR A 97 19.19 8.51 3.97
N GLY A 98 19.84 7.90 4.97
CA GLY A 98 20.63 6.68 4.75
C GLY A 98 19.80 5.52 4.19
N ASN A 99 18.56 5.34 4.64
CA ASN A 99 17.65 4.32 4.13
C ASN A 99 17.24 4.61 2.68
N LYS A 100 17.00 5.88 2.35
CA LYS A 100 16.69 6.31 0.97
C LYS A 100 17.86 6.00 0.03
N GLU A 101 19.08 6.36 0.44
CA GLU A 101 20.29 6.12 -0.36
C GLU A 101 20.57 4.63 -0.58
N ALA A 102 20.44 3.83 0.48
CA ALA A 102 20.60 2.38 0.40
C ALA A 102 19.56 1.75 -0.55
N ALA A 103 18.29 2.13 -0.42
CA ALA A 103 17.22 1.65 -1.30
C ALA A 103 17.44 2.08 -2.76
N LEU A 104 17.84 3.34 -3.01
CA LEU A 104 18.16 3.82 -4.36
C LEU A 104 19.29 3.00 -5.00
N LYS A 105 20.34 2.65 -4.25
CA LYS A 105 21.44 1.81 -4.74
C LYS A 105 20.93 0.44 -5.18
N VAL A 106 20.07 -0.20 -4.38
CA VAL A 106 19.46 -1.49 -4.70
C VAL A 106 18.59 -1.38 -5.96
N LEU A 107 17.65 -0.44 -5.99
CA LEU A 107 16.73 -0.25 -7.13
C LEU A 107 17.48 0.01 -8.44
N LYS A 108 18.52 0.86 -8.41
CA LYS A 108 19.39 1.12 -9.58
C LYS A 108 20.12 -0.13 -10.03
N SER A 109 20.72 -0.90 -9.11
CA SER A 109 21.41 -2.14 -9.46
C SER A 109 20.48 -3.19 -10.08
N ARG A 110 19.20 -3.16 -9.71
CA ARG A 110 18.13 -4.00 -10.25
C ARG A 110 17.42 -3.38 -11.47
N LYS A 111 17.94 -2.29 -12.03
CA LYS A 111 17.39 -1.59 -13.22
C LYS A 111 15.90 -1.23 -13.09
N VAL A 112 15.44 -0.92 -11.88
CA VAL A 112 14.07 -0.44 -11.65
C VAL A 112 13.96 1.00 -12.16
N GLU A 113 12.98 1.27 -13.00
CA GLU A 113 12.69 2.60 -13.52
C GLU A 113 11.94 3.43 -12.46
N LEU A 114 12.52 4.55 -12.04
CA LEU A 114 11.91 5.42 -11.03
C LEU A 114 11.12 6.54 -11.70
N LEU A 115 9.83 6.65 -11.38
CA LEU A 115 8.93 7.70 -11.82
C LEU A 115 8.51 8.53 -10.60
N LEU A 116 9.27 9.60 -10.33
CA LEU A 116 9.07 10.51 -9.19
C LEU A 116 8.30 11.77 -9.60
N GLY A 117 7.41 12.26 -8.75
CA GLY A 117 6.48 13.34 -9.09
C GLY A 117 5.31 12.90 -9.98
N TYR A 118 5.05 11.59 -10.06
CA TYR A 118 3.99 10.99 -10.86
C TYR A 118 2.89 10.46 -9.94
N PHE A 119 1.63 10.74 -10.30
CA PHE A 119 0.49 10.12 -9.66
C PHE A 119 -0.36 9.39 -10.68
N VAL A 120 -1.03 8.32 -10.25
CA VAL A 120 -1.96 7.56 -11.09
C VAL A 120 -3.36 8.13 -10.90
N CYS A 121 -3.97 8.59 -11.99
CA CYS A 121 -5.32 9.16 -11.97
C CYS A 121 -6.40 8.11 -12.25
N ARG A 122 -6.05 7.06 -13.00
CA ARG A 122 -6.98 6.02 -13.47
C ARG A 122 -6.20 4.81 -13.96
N ILE A 123 -6.77 3.63 -13.79
CA ILE A 123 -6.31 2.40 -14.43
C ILE A 123 -7.42 1.89 -15.35
N ARG A 124 -7.07 1.47 -16.57
CA ARG A 124 -7.99 0.86 -17.53
C ARG A 124 -7.34 -0.35 -18.16
N LYS A 125 -8.14 -1.23 -18.72
CA LYS A 125 -7.65 -2.27 -19.63
C LYS A 125 -7.26 -1.65 -20.98
N SER A 126 -6.20 -2.14 -21.60
CA SER A 126 -5.76 -1.72 -22.94
C SER A 126 -6.79 -2.08 -24.00
N ALA A 127 -6.74 -1.41 -25.16
CA ALA A 127 -7.69 -1.63 -26.25
C ALA A 127 -7.64 -3.05 -26.84
N ASP A 128 -6.47 -3.70 -26.78
CA ASP A 128 -6.26 -5.10 -27.19
C ASP A 128 -6.55 -6.10 -26.05
N PHE A 129 -6.96 -5.62 -24.89
CA PHE A 129 -7.28 -6.40 -23.69
C PHE A 129 -6.12 -7.24 -23.12
N THR A 130 -4.88 -6.96 -23.51
CA THR A 130 -3.71 -7.74 -23.07
C THR A 130 -2.95 -7.13 -21.90
N SER A 131 -3.09 -5.82 -21.68
CA SER A 131 -2.38 -5.06 -20.64
C SER A 131 -3.32 -4.06 -19.95
N PHE A 132 -2.75 -3.27 -19.06
CA PHE A 132 -3.39 -2.16 -18.37
C PHE A 132 -2.74 -0.85 -18.78
N VAL A 133 -3.55 0.16 -19.00
CA VAL A 133 -3.11 1.53 -19.19
C VAL A 133 -3.39 2.27 -17.90
N TYR A 134 -2.34 2.80 -17.27
CA TYR A 134 -2.50 3.74 -16.17
C TYR A 134 -2.22 5.15 -16.67
N GLN A 135 -3.13 6.08 -16.39
CA GLN A 135 -2.97 7.47 -16.75
C GLN A 135 -2.28 8.21 -15.62
N SER A 136 -1.16 8.84 -15.93
CA SER A 136 -0.48 9.77 -15.01
C SER A 136 -0.71 11.23 -15.41
N ASN A 137 -0.24 12.14 -14.56
CA ASN A 137 -0.20 13.58 -14.85
C ASN A 137 0.58 13.96 -16.10
N ALA A 138 1.58 13.16 -16.52
CA ALA A 138 2.38 13.45 -17.70
C ALA A 138 1.86 12.73 -18.96
N ALA A 139 1.57 11.42 -18.85
CA ALA A 139 1.17 10.59 -19.98
C ALA A 139 0.48 9.29 -19.55
N ALA A 140 -0.18 8.64 -20.51
CA ALA A 140 -0.61 7.25 -20.38
C ALA A 140 0.59 6.30 -20.53
N LYS A 141 0.63 5.25 -19.71
CA LYS A 141 1.67 4.21 -19.73
C LYS A 141 1.03 2.83 -19.64
N GLU A 142 1.68 1.84 -20.24
CA GLU A 142 1.24 0.44 -20.26
C GLU A 142 1.95 -0.41 -19.20
N ALA A 143 1.20 -1.29 -18.55
CA ALA A 143 1.68 -2.29 -17.61
C ALA A 143 0.90 -3.60 -17.77
N ASP A 144 1.58 -4.74 -17.69
CA ASP A 144 0.94 -6.07 -17.66
C ASP A 144 0.44 -6.43 -16.25
N LEU A 145 1.02 -5.79 -15.23
CA LEU A 145 0.70 -5.97 -13.82
C LEU A 145 0.81 -4.66 -13.05
N VAL A 146 -0.26 -4.30 -12.34
CA VAL A 146 -0.30 -3.15 -11.43
C VAL A 146 -0.30 -3.68 -9.99
N LEU A 147 0.77 -3.42 -9.24
CA LEU A 147 0.92 -3.78 -7.84
C LEU A 147 0.60 -2.57 -6.96
N TRP A 148 -0.44 -2.70 -6.15
CA TRP A 148 -0.95 -1.63 -5.31
C TRP A 148 -0.42 -1.74 -3.88
N THR A 149 0.42 -0.77 -3.52
CA THR A 149 1.03 -0.66 -2.18
C THR A 149 0.83 0.73 -1.59
N VAL A 150 -0.22 1.45 -2.04
CA VAL A 150 -0.43 2.87 -1.74
C VAL A 150 -1.70 3.03 -0.90
N GLY A 151 -1.53 3.63 0.27
CA GLY A 151 -2.65 3.98 1.14
C GLY A 151 -3.28 2.77 1.81
N ASN A 152 -3.45 2.88 3.13
CA ASN A 152 -4.16 1.91 3.93
C ASN A 152 -5.37 2.59 4.57
N LYS A 153 -6.42 1.81 4.78
CA LYS A 153 -7.65 2.21 5.45
C LYS A 153 -7.79 1.38 6.72
N PRO A 154 -7.82 2.00 7.90
CA PRO A 154 -8.09 1.32 9.16
C PRO A 154 -9.37 0.49 9.13
N LEU A 155 -9.32 -0.71 9.73
CA LEU A 155 -10.46 -1.62 9.82
C LEU A 155 -11.24 -1.46 11.13
N LEU A 156 -11.67 -0.23 11.44
CA LEU A 156 -12.57 -0.03 12.57
C LEU A 156 -14.03 -0.27 12.14
N PRO A 157 -14.83 -0.96 12.97
CA PRO A 157 -16.23 -1.19 12.66
C PRO A 157 -16.96 0.15 12.54
N GLN A 158 -17.55 0.38 11.37
CA GLN A 158 -18.56 1.41 11.22
C GLN A 158 -19.80 0.89 11.94
N LEU A 159 -20.22 1.59 12.97
CA LEU A 159 -21.43 1.21 13.69
C LEU A 159 -22.60 1.56 12.77
N GLU A 160 -23.33 0.53 12.34
CA GLU A 160 -24.62 0.70 11.68
C GLU A 160 -25.49 1.64 12.54
N PRO A 161 -26.30 2.53 11.95
CA PRO A 161 -27.21 3.41 12.66
C PRO A 161 -28.35 2.60 13.30
N SER A 162 -27.99 1.76 14.25
CA SER A 162 -28.84 0.82 14.97
C SER A 162 -29.35 1.46 16.24
N GLY A 163 -29.89 2.68 16.16
CA GLY A 163 -30.54 3.39 17.28
C GLY A 163 -29.68 3.66 18.53
N TRP A 164 -28.44 3.19 18.56
CA TRP A 164 -27.47 3.40 19.62
C TRP A 164 -26.49 4.50 19.18
N PRO A 165 -26.26 5.53 20.00
CA PRO A 165 -25.39 6.67 19.68
C PRO A 165 -23.90 6.32 19.75
N PHE A 166 -23.55 5.04 19.61
CA PHE A 166 -22.18 4.58 19.76
C PHE A 166 -21.44 4.91 18.47
N GLU A 167 -20.61 5.93 18.50
CA GLU A 167 -19.61 6.23 17.48
C GLU A 167 -18.25 6.29 18.17
N LEU A 168 -17.28 5.54 17.65
CA LEU A 168 -15.90 5.65 18.10
C LEU A 168 -15.34 6.97 17.57
N PRO A 169 -14.71 7.82 18.40
CA PRO A 169 -14.05 9.01 17.90
C PRO A 169 -12.91 8.59 16.98
N VAL A 170 -12.99 8.98 15.72
CA VAL A 170 -11.98 8.67 14.70
C VAL A 170 -11.39 9.95 14.10
N THR A 171 -10.13 9.88 13.74
CA THR A 171 -9.47 10.93 12.96
C THR A 171 -10.00 10.97 11.53
N GLY A 172 -9.64 12.01 10.76
CA GLY A 172 -9.96 12.07 9.31
C GLY A 172 -9.34 10.94 8.47
N ARG A 173 -8.46 10.10 9.04
CA ARG A 173 -7.93 8.88 8.41
C ARG A 173 -8.68 7.62 8.80
N GLY A 174 -9.70 7.72 9.66
CA GLY A 174 -10.49 6.59 10.15
C GLY A 174 -9.84 5.80 11.29
N GLN A 175 -8.76 6.31 11.88
CA GLN A 175 -8.10 5.70 13.05
C GLN A 175 -8.77 6.18 14.34
N ALA A 176 -8.93 5.31 15.34
CA ALA A 176 -9.52 5.65 16.63
C ALA A 176 -8.63 6.64 17.39
N GLU A 177 -9.23 7.68 17.95
CA GLU A 177 -8.54 8.58 18.85
C GLU A 177 -8.36 7.95 20.22
N THR A 178 -7.11 7.70 20.59
CA THR A 178 -6.74 7.16 21.90
C THR A 178 -5.99 8.18 22.75
N ASP A 179 -5.94 7.95 24.06
CA ASP A 179 -4.97 8.58 24.95
C ASP A 179 -3.67 7.76 25.06
N GLU A 180 -2.78 8.18 25.96
CA GLU A 180 -1.48 7.54 26.23
C GLU A 180 -1.60 6.14 26.84
N THR A 181 -2.77 5.78 27.38
CA THR A 181 -3.08 4.44 27.92
C THR A 181 -3.71 3.52 26.88
N LEU A 182 -3.76 3.96 25.62
CA LEU A 182 -4.37 3.27 24.47
C LEU A 182 -5.90 3.14 24.56
N GLN A 183 -6.51 3.77 25.56
CA GLN A 183 -7.96 3.82 25.71
C GLN A 183 -8.55 4.76 24.67
N VAL A 184 -9.65 4.36 24.05
CA VAL A 184 -10.42 5.25 23.17
C VAL A 184 -10.99 6.37 24.02
N LYS A 185 -10.83 7.61 23.56
CA LYS A 185 -11.37 8.78 24.26
C LYS A 185 -12.87 8.62 24.52
N GLY A 186 -13.29 8.81 25.77
CA GLY A 186 -14.69 8.64 26.19
C GLY A 186 -15.12 7.20 26.45
N TYR A 187 -14.26 6.20 26.19
CA TYR A 187 -14.58 4.78 26.36
C TYR A 187 -13.46 4.04 27.14
N PRO A 188 -13.45 4.13 28.49
CA PRO A 188 -12.35 3.61 29.33
C PRO A 188 -12.18 2.08 29.30
N CYS A 189 -13.14 1.35 28.70
CA CYS A 189 -13.09 -0.11 28.57
C CYS A 189 -12.70 -0.58 27.17
N ILE A 190 -12.46 0.33 26.22
CA ILE A 190 -12.10 0.00 24.84
C ILE A 190 -10.70 0.51 24.57
N PHE A 191 -9.86 -0.39 24.06
CA PHE A 191 -8.48 -0.13 23.71
C PHE A 191 -8.30 -0.36 22.22
N VAL A 192 -7.46 0.43 21.55
CA VAL A 192 -7.16 0.27 20.12
C VAL A 192 -5.66 0.39 19.88
N VAL A 193 -5.12 -0.54 19.12
CA VAL A 193 -3.67 -0.63 18.83
C VAL A 193 -3.39 -0.85 17.34
N GLY A 194 -2.12 -0.69 16.96
CA GLY A 194 -1.66 -0.86 15.58
C GLY A 194 -2.24 0.15 14.61
N ASP A 195 -2.40 -0.25 13.35
CA ASP A 195 -2.82 0.66 12.26
C ASP A 195 -4.20 1.30 12.48
N SER A 196 -5.02 0.69 13.33
CA SER A 196 -6.34 1.21 13.71
C SER A 196 -6.29 2.34 14.74
N SER A 197 -5.14 2.61 15.37
CA SER A 197 -5.00 3.58 16.46
C SER A 197 -4.33 4.88 15.99
N ALA A 198 -4.82 6.02 16.48
CA ALA A 198 -4.25 7.34 16.26
C ALA A 198 -3.36 7.78 17.43
N LEU A 199 -2.28 7.04 17.69
CA LEU A 199 -1.38 7.31 18.81
C LEU A 199 -0.43 8.48 18.52
N ARG A 200 -0.12 9.26 19.56
CA ARG A 200 0.82 10.40 19.50
C ARG A 200 1.96 10.19 20.49
N ASP A 201 3.14 10.67 20.12
CA ASP A 201 4.27 10.77 21.04
C ASP A 201 4.02 11.88 22.10
N PRO A 202 4.84 11.98 23.15
CA PRO A 202 4.72 13.05 24.15
C PRO A 202 4.86 14.48 23.60
N LYS A 203 5.33 14.65 22.36
CA LYS A 203 5.43 15.94 21.66
C LYS A 203 4.20 16.21 20.78
N GLY A 204 3.18 15.35 20.83
CA GLY A 204 1.94 15.45 20.07
C GLY A 204 2.04 14.98 18.62
N LYS A 205 3.19 14.44 18.19
CA LYS A 205 3.38 13.95 16.82
C LYS A 205 2.73 12.58 16.67
N MET A 206 1.95 12.40 15.59
CA MET A 206 1.39 11.10 15.25
C MET A 206 2.50 10.06 15.04
N LEU A 207 2.36 8.91 15.70
CA LEU A 207 3.22 7.77 15.47
C LEU A 207 2.90 7.12 14.12
N PRO A 208 3.91 6.55 13.44
CA PRO A 208 3.70 5.90 12.14
C PRO A 208 3.01 4.54 12.32
N ALA A 209 2.16 4.17 11.36
CA ALA A 209 1.56 2.85 11.25
C ALA A 209 2.63 1.82 10.86
N THR A 210 3.27 1.21 11.85
CA THR A 210 4.34 0.22 11.67
C THR A 210 4.17 -0.94 12.64
N ALA A 211 4.68 -2.11 12.26
CA ALA A 211 4.70 -3.28 13.15
C ALA A 211 5.45 -2.99 14.47
N GLN A 212 6.50 -2.16 14.44
CA GLN A 212 7.24 -1.76 15.64
C GLN A 212 6.36 -0.98 16.62
N VAL A 213 5.59 -0.01 16.13
CA VAL A 213 4.66 0.76 16.98
C VAL A 213 3.51 -0.11 17.47
N ALA A 214 3.03 -1.04 16.66
CA ALA A 214 1.98 -1.97 17.07
C ALA A 214 2.42 -2.98 18.15
N PHE A 215 3.71 -3.32 18.17
CA PHE A 215 4.28 -4.29 19.09
C PHE A 215 4.68 -3.70 20.45
N GLN A 216 5.09 -2.43 20.47
CA GLN A 216 5.42 -1.68 21.70
C GLN A 216 4.18 -1.38 22.53
#